data_AF-A0A932CKV6-F1
#
_entry.id   AF-A0A932CKV6-F1
#
_cell.length_a   1.000
_cell.length_b   1.000
_cell.length_c   1.000
_cell.angle_alpha   90.00
_cell.angle_beta   90.00
_cell.angle_gamma   90.00
#
_symmetry.space_group_name_H-M   'P 1'
#
loop_
_entity.id
_entity.type
_entity.pdbx_description
1 polymer ?
#
loop_
_entity_poly.entity_id
_entity_poly.type
_entity_poly.pdbx_seq_one_letter_code
_entity_poly.pdbx_strand_id
1 'polypeptide(L)'
;MNKHGSPWRLSVLPVAALALIVMMAATACAEQARSGSPALPPGFTDTPLPQVDVNGYVYVAQGSPLLVSAQSFGSQAPQESDRDLSVKASRLMAWLGPSADLFGGRAQFATSDDSELVLKRLTQEGAQDQRVWAQQQGDSVLLVKGAGDWATSLKEALLNNTNSTLKEKYPEVWELMELLPENPPNPPVAAGFLRELPTLVESLAGNRGLEIQGLQSALSFVKVESAAFAAYSQPMETLPAAELTAEELKQTGVGAVIVTKAGYPGFVVNMMLGSFASRAGLEEVSLGEEKVRYRVLDNRLHLMVRNFGSTLFIVAAPDRETAEALTKAVLAQQAKGK
;
A
#
# COMPACT_ATOMS: atom_id res chain seq x y z
N MET A 1 -31.51 -54.65 -51.57
CA MET A 1 -31.98 -55.29 -50.33
C MET A 1 -31.29 -54.65 -49.15
N ASN A 2 -32.09 -54.20 -48.19
CA ASN A 2 -31.74 -53.49 -46.95
C ASN A 2 -30.67 -54.21 -46.09
N LYS A 3 -29.84 -53.47 -45.34
CA LYS A 3 -30.12 -53.10 -43.93
C LYS A 3 -28.97 -52.30 -43.27
N HIS A 4 -29.43 -51.36 -42.44
CA HIS A 4 -28.79 -50.49 -41.46
C HIS A 4 -27.56 -51.00 -40.68
N GLY A 5 -26.74 -50.04 -40.22
CA GLY A 5 -25.69 -50.31 -39.23
C GLY A 5 -24.97 -49.10 -38.61
N SER A 6 -25.73 -48.21 -37.95
CA SER A 6 -25.39 -47.37 -36.78
C SER A 6 -24.28 -46.27 -36.84
N PRO A 7 -24.51 -45.11 -36.17
CA PRO A 7 -23.61 -43.95 -36.17
C PRO A 7 -22.63 -43.92 -34.97
N TRP A 8 -21.50 -43.24 -35.16
CA TRP A 8 -20.72 -42.45 -34.20
C TRP A 8 -20.74 -42.89 -32.72
N ARG A 9 -19.64 -43.52 -32.27
CA ARG A 9 -19.21 -43.47 -30.87
C ARG A 9 -17.99 -42.57 -30.77
N LEU A 10 -18.23 -41.26 -30.72
CA LEU A 10 -17.25 -40.32 -30.17
C LEU A 10 -17.16 -40.59 -28.67
N SER A 11 -16.00 -41.05 -28.26
CA SER A 11 -15.61 -41.37 -26.90
C SER A 11 -15.93 -40.20 -25.97
N VAL A 12 -16.86 -40.37 -25.03
CA VAL A 12 -17.18 -39.39 -23.96
C VAL A 12 -16.08 -39.38 -22.87
N LEU A 13 -15.04 -40.19 -23.03
CA LEU A 13 -13.94 -40.35 -22.08
C LEU A 13 -12.97 -39.16 -21.88
N PRO A 14 -12.72 -38.23 -22.84
CA PRO A 14 -11.76 -37.16 -22.58
C PRO A 14 -12.37 -36.01 -21.75
N VAL A 15 -13.68 -35.77 -21.81
CA VAL A 15 -14.32 -34.65 -21.08
C VAL A 15 -14.51 -34.98 -19.60
N ALA A 16 -14.92 -36.22 -19.29
CA ALA A 16 -15.06 -36.67 -17.91
C ALA A 16 -13.69 -36.75 -17.20
N ALA A 17 -12.64 -37.21 -17.90
CA ALA A 17 -11.29 -37.24 -17.37
C ALA A 17 -10.71 -35.82 -17.14
N LEU A 18 -10.96 -34.87 -18.05
CA LEU A 18 -10.56 -33.46 -17.87
C LEU A 18 -11.31 -32.82 -16.69
N ALA A 19 -12.61 -33.06 -16.57
CA ALA A 19 -13.42 -32.56 -15.46
C ALA A 19 -12.98 -33.16 -14.12
N LEU A 20 -12.59 -34.45 -14.09
CA LEU A 20 -12.05 -35.10 -12.90
C LEU A 20 -10.67 -34.55 -12.51
N ILE A 21 -9.80 -34.25 -13.48
CA ILE A 21 -8.49 -33.61 -13.23
C ILE A 21 -8.67 -32.17 -12.73
N VAL A 22 -9.64 -31.42 -13.27
CA VAL A 22 -10.01 -30.08 -12.79
C VAL A 22 -10.62 -30.13 -11.38
N MET A 23 -11.47 -31.12 -11.08
CA MET A 23 -12.02 -31.34 -9.73
C MET A 23 -10.95 -31.81 -8.74
N MET A 24 -10.02 -32.68 -9.14
CA MET A 24 -8.91 -33.13 -8.28
C MET A 24 -7.87 -32.03 -8.07
N ALA A 25 -7.63 -31.16 -9.06
CA ALA A 25 -6.83 -29.95 -8.89
C ALA A 25 -7.50 -28.91 -7.98
N ALA A 26 -8.84 -28.91 -7.88
CA ALA A 26 -9.59 -28.07 -6.94
C ALA A 26 -9.55 -28.61 -5.49
N THR A 27 -9.22 -29.89 -5.29
CA THR A 27 -8.99 -30.49 -3.95
C THR A 27 -7.55 -30.42 -3.47
N ALA A 28 -6.61 -29.96 -4.30
CA ALA A 28 -5.34 -29.47 -3.78
C ALA A 28 -5.67 -28.18 -3.01
N CYS A 29 -5.84 -28.29 -1.69
CA CYS A 29 -6.06 -27.17 -0.77
C CYS A 29 -4.99 -26.12 -1.03
N ALA A 30 -5.28 -25.16 -1.92
CA ALA A 30 -4.48 -23.97 -2.06
C ALA A 30 -4.59 -23.26 -0.72
N GLU A 31 -3.47 -23.12 -0.03
CA GLU A 31 -3.37 -22.46 1.26
C GLU A 31 -3.98 -21.05 1.13
N GLN A 32 -5.21 -20.85 1.60
CA GLN A 32 -5.89 -19.56 1.49
C GLN A 32 -5.36 -18.63 2.58
N ALA A 33 -5.18 -17.36 2.22
CA ALA A 33 -4.82 -16.34 3.18
C ALA A 33 -5.92 -16.18 4.24
N ARG A 34 -5.51 -15.93 5.48
CA ARG A 34 -6.37 -15.81 6.66
C ARG A 34 -6.37 -14.38 7.17
N SER A 35 -7.57 -13.84 7.29
CA SER A 35 -7.85 -12.57 7.95
C SER A 35 -7.69 -12.70 9.46
N GLY A 36 -7.26 -11.62 10.10
CA GLY A 36 -7.10 -11.47 11.53
C GLY A 36 -7.49 -10.07 12.00
N SER A 37 -7.06 -9.71 13.22
CA SER A 37 -7.18 -8.36 13.78
C SER A 37 -5.85 -7.61 13.62
N PRO A 38 -5.63 -6.88 12.51
CA PRO A 38 -4.32 -6.32 12.18
C PRO A 38 -3.89 -5.26 13.19
N ALA A 39 -2.58 -5.21 13.49
CA ALA A 39 -2.01 -4.09 14.23
C ALA A 39 -1.93 -2.87 13.30
N LEU A 40 -2.78 -1.88 13.55
CA LEU A 40 -2.87 -0.63 12.78
C LEU A 40 -2.49 0.59 13.63
N PRO A 41 -2.04 1.70 13.01
CA PRO A 41 -1.73 2.93 13.73
C PRO A 41 -2.88 3.41 14.62
N PRO A 42 -2.59 4.02 15.78
CA PRO A 42 -3.63 4.50 16.69
C PRO A 42 -4.62 5.44 16.01
N GLY A 43 -5.91 5.12 16.09
CA GLY A 43 -7.00 5.91 15.50
C GLY A 43 -7.23 5.67 14.01
N PHE A 44 -6.48 4.79 13.34
CA PHE A 44 -6.65 4.51 11.91
C PHE A 44 -8.08 4.03 11.56
N THR A 45 -8.63 3.09 12.33
CA THR A 45 -9.95 2.47 12.08
C THR A 45 -11.10 3.46 12.18
N ASP A 46 -10.98 4.41 13.11
CA ASP A 46 -12.01 5.39 13.41
C ASP A 46 -11.82 6.69 12.62
N THR A 47 -10.73 6.78 11.86
CA THR A 47 -10.42 7.98 11.10
C THR A 47 -11.36 8.10 9.90
N PRO A 48 -12.13 9.20 9.80
CA PRO A 48 -13.02 9.43 8.67
C PRO A 48 -12.24 9.62 7.36
N LEU A 49 -12.70 8.97 6.29
CA LEU A 49 -12.31 9.27 4.91
C LEU A 49 -13.31 10.22 4.27
N PRO A 50 -12.86 11.21 3.47
CA PRO A 50 -13.75 12.11 2.76
C PRO A 50 -14.66 11.34 1.79
N GLN A 51 -15.91 11.79 1.59
CA GLN A 51 -16.88 11.19 0.66
C GLN A 51 -16.57 11.48 -0.82
N VAL A 52 -15.35 11.19 -1.25
CA VAL A 52 -14.87 11.34 -2.64
C VAL A 52 -14.00 10.14 -2.99
N ASP A 53 -14.17 9.55 -4.17
CA ASP A 53 -13.36 8.38 -4.54
C ASP A 53 -11.85 8.68 -4.47
N VAL A 54 -11.08 7.77 -3.90
CA VAL A 54 -9.64 7.92 -3.69
C VAL A 54 -8.92 6.66 -4.15
N ASN A 55 -7.87 6.85 -4.93
CA ASN A 55 -7.02 5.75 -5.43
C ASN A 55 -5.85 5.47 -4.49
N GLY A 56 -5.62 6.32 -3.50
CA GLY A 56 -4.64 6.05 -2.48
C GLY A 56 -4.97 6.76 -1.18
N TYR A 57 -4.56 6.14 -0.08
CA TYR A 57 -4.68 6.70 1.25
C TYR A 57 -3.46 6.31 2.06
N VAL A 58 -2.87 7.28 2.74
CA VAL A 58 -1.79 7.07 3.70
C VAL A 58 -2.18 7.75 4.99
N TYR A 59 -2.05 7.02 6.09
CA TYR A 59 -2.26 7.50 7.45
C TYR A 59 -1.00 7.25 8.26
N VAL A 60 -0.53 8.27 8.97
CA VAL A 60 0.66 8.20 9.83
C VAL A 60 0.28 8.70 11.22
N ALA A 61 0.48 7.85 12.22
CA ALA A 61 0.37 8.19 13.65
C ALA A 61 1.11 7.12 14.48
N GLN A 62 1.78 7.53 15.54
CA GLN A 62 2.57 6.61 16.39
C GLN A 62 2.40 6.89 17.89
N GLY A 63 1.33 7.60 18.28
CA GLY A 63 1.00 7.93 19.67
C GLY A 63 1.77 9.13 20.25
N SER A 64 2.93 9.49 19.69
CA SER A 64 3.67 10.73 19.99
C SER A 64 3.83 11.61 18.74
N PRO A 65 3.90 12.95 18.90
CA PRO A 65 4.14 13.85 17.77
C PRO A 65 5.49 13.58 17.09
N LEU A 66 5.48 13.57 15.77
CA LEU A 66 6.66 13.48 14.89
C LEU A 66 7.17 14.89 14.58
N LEU A 67 8.48 15.10 14.65
CA LEU A 67 9.09 16.26 14.00
C LEU A 67 9.06 16.04 12.48
N VAL A 68 8.42 16.95 11.78
CA VAL A 68 8.33 16.94 10.32
C VAL A 68 8.92 18.24 9.82
N SER A 69 9.81 18.16 8.84
CA SER A 69 10.28 19.36 8.17
C SER A 69 9.10 20.11 7.57
N ALA A 70 9.00 21.41 7.84
CA ALA A 70 7.99 22.27 7.23
C ALA A 70 8.10 22.24 5.68
N GLN A 71 9.27 21.89 5.14
CA GLN A 71 9.50 21.73 3.71
C GLN A 71 8.76 20.55 3.10
N SER A 72 8.42 19.53 3.90
CA SER A 72 7.61 18.40 3.45
C SER A 72 6.18 18.82 3.11
N PHE A 73 5.78 20.04 3.45
CA PHE A 73 4.49 20.62 3.09
C PHE A 73 4.66 21.59 1.92
N GLY A 74 4.07 21.24 0.77
CA GLY A 74 4.12 22.03 -0.45
C GLY A 74 5.14 21.51 -1.48
N SER A 75 5.16 22.11 -2.67
CA SER A 75 6.06 21.72 -3.79
C SER A 75 7.13 22.76 -4.13
N GLN A 76 7.22 23.84 -3.36
CA GLN A 76 8.23 24.89 -3.55
C GLN A 76 9.61 24.40 -3.06
N ALA A 77 10.66 24.74 -3.81
CA ALA A 77 12.03 24.55 -3.35
C ALA A 77 12.22 25.27 -2.00
N PRO A 78 12.92 24.65 -1.04
CA PRO A 78 13.05 25.21 0.28
C PRO A 78 13.77 26.56 0.23
N GLN A 79 13.16 27.60 0.83
CA GLN A 79 13.84 28.87 1.05
C GLN A 79 14.86 28.70 2.19
N GLU A 80 15.94 29.48 2.21
CA GLU A 80 16.96 29.41 3.27
C GLU A 80 16.37 29.58 4.68
N SER A 81 15.32 30.40 4.83
CA SER A 81 14.59 30.59 6.08
C SER A 81 13.86 29.32 6.58
N ASP A 82 13.68 28.33 5.71
CA ASP A 82 12.89 27.14 5.98
C ASP A 82 13.75 25.90 6.21
N ARG A 83 15.10 26.04 6.15
CA ARG A 83 16.03 24.91 6.26
C ARG A 83 15.94 24.16 7.58
N ASP A 84 15.61 24.87 8.66
CA ASP A 84 15.55 24.31 10.01
C ASP A 84 14.15 24.36 10.63
N LEU A 85 13.12 24.78 9.87
CA LEU A 85 11.75 24.83 10.38
C LEU A 85 11.18 23.42 10.46
N SER A 86 10.99 22.93 11.69
CA SER A 86 10.33 21.67 11.98
C SER A 86 9.05 21.92 12.78
N VAL A 87 8.01 21.17 12.45
CA VAL A 87 6.71 21.20 13.13
C VAL A 87 6.42 19.86 13.76
N LYS A 88 5.69 19.84 14.87
CA LYS A 88 5.31 18.60 15.55
C LYS A 88 3.96 18.14 15.01
N ALA A 89 3.96 17.13 14.16
CA ALA A 89 2.75 16.51 13.62
C ALA A 89 2.32 15.33 14.49
N SER A 90 1.11 15.40 15.05
CA SER A 90 0.49 14.29 15.79
C SER A 90 -0.09 13.23 14.86
N ARG A 91 -0.55 13.65 13.68
CA ARG A 91 -1.17 12.76 12.68
C ARG A 91 -1.03 13.38 11.29
N LEU A 92 -0.68 12.54 10.30
CA LEU A 92 -0.66 12.94 8.90
C LEU A 92 -1.57 12.02 8.09
N MET A 93 -2.33 12.61 7.17
CA MET A 93 -3.20 11.90 6.24
C MET A 93 -3.00 12.46 4.85
N ALA A 94 -2.87 11.56 3.87
CA ALA A 94 -2.79 11.91 2.46
C ALA A 94 -3.80 11.07 1.67
N TRP A 95 -4.49 11.70 0.74
CA TRP A 95 -5.42 11.08 -0.20
C TRP A 95 -4.94 11.33 -1.61
N LEU A 96 -4.86 10.28 -2.42
CA LEU A 96 -4.51 10.36 -3.83
C LEU A 96 -5.78 10.22 -4.66
N GLY A 97 -5.95 11.12 -5.62
CA GLY A 97 -7.02 11.08 -6.60
C GLY A 97 -6.68 10.15 -7.78
N PRO A 98 -7.45 10.27 -8.88
CA PRO A 98 -7.26 9.45 -10.08
C PRO A 98 -5.89 9.57 -10.74
N SER A 99 -5.19 10.68 -10.53
CA SER A 99 -3.85 10.95 -11.08
C SER A 99 -2.93 11.52 -10.00
N ALA A 100 -1.63 11.40 -10.19
CA ALA A 100 -0.60 11.76 -9.21
C ALA A 100 -0.49 13.27 -8.92
N ASP A 101 -1.07 14.12 -9.77
CA ASP A 101 -1.19 15.57 -9.56
C ASP A 101 -2.45 15.97 -8.78
N LEU A 102 -3.38 15.05 -8.57
CA LEU A 102 -4.58 15.21 -7.77
C LEU A 102 -4.36 14.57 -6.41
N PHE A 103 -4.16 15.38 -5.38
CA PHE A 103 -4.04 14.87 -4.01
C PHE A 103 -4.63 15.84 -2.99
N GLY A 104 -4.91 15.32 -1.81
CA GLY A 104 -5.22 16.14 -0.65
C GLY A 104 -4.62 15.55 0.59
N GLY A 105 -4.80 16.25 1.70
CA GLY A 105 -4.31 15.77 2.97
C GLY A 105 -4.87 16.55 4.15
N ARG A 106 -4.63 15.98 5.31
CA ARG A 106 -4.87 16.63 6.60
C ARG A 106 -3.68 16.33 7.51
N ALA A 107 -3.08 17.38 8.01
CA ALA A 107 -2.04 17.30 9.02
C ALA A 107 -2.58 17.87 10.33
N GLN A 108 -2.56 17.07 11.39
CA GLN A 108 -2.86 17.52 12.75
C GLN A 108 -1.56 17.74 13.50
N PHE A 109 -1.43 18.89 14.13
CA PHE A 109 -0.21 19.32 14.81
C PHE A 109 -0.37 19.26 16.32
N ALA A 110 0.75 19.33 17.04
CA ALA A 110 0.76 19.35 18.50
C ALA A 110 0.25 20.70 19.05
N THR A 111 0.40 21.78 18.27
CA THR A 111 0.00 23.14 18.65
C THR A 111 -0.67 23.86 17.48
N SER A 112 -1.44 24.92 17.78
CA SER A 112 -1.99 25.83 16.77
C SER A 112 -0.91 26.64 16.04
N ASP A 113 0.21 26.90 16.69
CA ASP A 113 1.30 27.69 16.13
C ASP A 113 2.01 26.90 15.01
N ASP A 114 2.19 25.59 15.21
CA ASP A 114 2.71 24.68 14.20
C ASP A 114 1.78 24.61 12.97
N SER A 115 0.45 24.59 13.20
CA SER A 115 -0.53 24.56 12.11
C SER A 115 -0.62 25.89 11.35
N GLU A 116 -0.50 27.03 12.03
CA GLU A 116 -0.43 28.35 11.40
C GLU A 116 0.83 28.50 10.52
N LEU A 117 1.98 28.02 11.01
CA LEU A 117 3.23 28.02 10.26
C LEU A 117 3.10 27.26 8.93
N VAL A 118 2.53 26.06 8.97
CA VAL A 118 2.28 25.25 7.77
C VAL A 118 1.24 25.89 6.85
N LEU A 119 0.16 26.44 7.39
CA LEU A 119 -0.85 27.14 6.59
C LEU A 119 -0.25 28.32 5.84
N LYS A 120 0.59 29.13 6.49
CA LYS A 120 1.24 30.28 5.86
C LYS A 120 2.06 29.87 4.64
N ARG A 121 2.82 28.78 4.75
CA ARG A 121 3.61 28.21 3.64
C ARG A 121 2.72 27.75 2.49
N LEU A 122 1.69 26.95 2.78
CA LEU A 122 0.78 26.45 1.75
C LEU A 122 -0.01 27.57 1.07
N THR A 123 -0.33 28.64 1.81
CA THR A 123 -1.00 29.82 1.25
C THR A 123 -0.08 30.60 0.29
N GLN A 124 1.20 30.72 0.62
CA GLN A 124 2.19 31.31 -0.29
C GLN A 124 2.34 30.49 -1.57
N GLU A 125 2.32 29.17 -1.48
CA GLU A 125 2.28 28.30 -2.66
C GLU A 125 0.98 28.48 -3.45
N GLY A 126 -0.18 28.51 -2.79
CA GLY A 126 -1.47 28.76 -3.44
C GLY A 126 -1.57 30.10 -4.17
N ALA A 127 -0.83 31.11 -3.70
CA ALA A 127 -0.69 32.38 -4.42
C ALA A 127 0.08 32.25 -5.74
N GLN A 128 0.92 31.22 -5.89
CA GLN A 128 1.70 30.96 -7.11
C GLN A 128 1.09 29.85 -7.98
N ASP A 129 0.50 28.82 -7.38
CA ASP A 129 -0.21 27.73 -8.03
C ASP A 129 -1.67 27.73 -7.56
N GLN A 130 -2.56 28.29 -8.38
CA GLN A 130 -4.00 28.40 -8.07
C GLN A 130 -4.71 27.05 -7.90
N ARG A 131 -4.03 25.94 -8.19
CA ARG A 131 -4.51 24.57 -7.96
C ARG A 131 -4.27 24.11 -6.51
N VAL A 132 -3.62 24.91 -5.68
CA VAL A 132 -3.38 24.60 -4.27
C VAL A 132 -4.36 25.38 -3.40
N TRP A 133 -5.13 24.65 -2.62
CA TRP A 133 -6.02 25.19 -1.60
C TRP A 133 -5.63 24.62 -0.24
N ALA A 134 -5.54 25.48 0.77
CA ALA A 134 -5.30 25.07 2.15
C ALA A 134 -6.19 25.86 3.12
N GLN A 135 -6.56 25.23 4.23
CA GLN A 135 -7.32 25.87 5.29
C GLN A 135 -6.97 25.25 6.65
N GLN A 136 -6.84 26.10 7.66
CA GLN A 136 -6.69 25.66 9.04
C GLN A 136 -8.06 25.41 9.71
N GLN A 137 -8.12 24.35 10.51
CA GLN A 137 -9.23 23.99 11.38
C GLN A 137 -8.65 23.62 12.75
N GLY A 138 -8.56 24.59 13.66
CA GLY A 138 -7.93 24.40 14.97
C GLY A 138 -6.43 24.09 14.86
N ASP A 139 -6.02 22.94 15.39
CA ASP A 139 -4.66 22.40 15.33
C ASP A 139 -4.37 21.64 14.01
N SER A 140 -5.31 21.62 13.07
CA SER A 140 -5.20 20.88 11.83
C SER A 140 -5.09 21.80 10.62
N VAL A 141 -4.32 21.39 9.61
CA VAL A 141 -4.32 22.00 8.27
C VAL A 141 -4.88 21.00 7.26
N LEU A 142 -5.87 21.43 6.51
CA LEU A 142 -6.41 20.76 5.34
C LEU A 142 -5.70 21.27 4.09
N LEU A 143 -5.45 20.37 3.15
CA LEU A 143 -4.80 20.66 1.87
C LEU A 143 -5.55 19.92 0.76
N VAL A 144 -5.76 20.60 -0.37
CA VAL A 144 -6.15 20.01 -1.64
C VAL A 144 -5.27 20.62 -2.72
N LYS A 145 -4.65 19.77 -3.54
CA LYS A 145 -3.91 20.14 -4.74
C LYS A 145 -4.52 19.46 -5.95
N GLY A 146 -4.81 20.25 -6.98
CA GLY A 146 -5.41 19.77 -8.21
C GLY A 146 -6.48 20.72 -8.74
N ALA A 147 -7.09 20.33 -9.86
CA ALA A 147 -8.20 21.05 -10.47
C ALA A 147 -9.30 20.07 -10.89
N GLY A 148 -10.45 20.61 -11.31
CA GLY A 148 -11.58 19.83 -11.79
C GLY A 148 -12.47 19.26 -10.68
N ASP A 149 -13.35 18.35 -11.07
CA ASP A 149 -14.45 17.87 -10.22
C ASP A 149 -13.94 17.17 -8.97
N TRP A 150 -12.91 16.32 -9.10
CA TRP A 150 -12.34 15.61 -7.96
C TRP A 150 -11.83 16.54 -6.85
N ALA A 151 -11.03 17.56 -7.23
CA ALA A 151 -10.49 18.52 -6.27
C ALA A 151 -11.60 19.37 -5.62
N THR A 152 -12.61 19.72 -6.41
CA THR A 152 -13.79 20.49 -5.94
C THR A 152 -14.59 19.67 -4.94
N SER A 153 -14.94 18.43 -5.28
CA SER A 153 -15.65 17.52 -4.39
C SER A 153 -14.85 17.20 -3.13
N LEU A 154 -13.52 17.05 -3.22
CA LEU A 154 -12.69 16.79 -2.05
C LEU A 154 -12.71 17.98 -1.09
N LYS A 155 -12.55 19.19 -1.61
CA LYS A 155 -12.66 20.42 -0.83
C LYS A 155 -14.02 20.52 -0.16
N GLU A 156 -15.11 20.29 -0.89
CA GLU A 156 -16.47 20.29 -0.33
C GLU A 156 -16.64 19.24 0.77
N ALA A 157 -16.14 18.02 0.56
CA ALA A 157 -16.24 16.95 1.54
C ALA A 157 -15.49 17.27 2.83
N LEU A 158 -14.30 17.87 2.73
CA LEU A 158 -13.51 18.31 3.87
C LEU A 158 -14.16 19.49 4.63
N LEU A 159 -14.78 20.43 3.90
CA LEU A 159 -15.46 21.58 4.50
C LEU A 159 -16.76 21.20 5.20
N ASN A 160 -17.54 20.31 4.58
CA ASN A 160 -18.84 19.87 5.09
C ASN A 160 -18.73 18.69 6.06
N ASN A 161 -17.51 18.19 6.30
CA ASN A 161 -17.22 17.04 7.14
C ASN A 161 -18.03 15.78 6.73
N THR A 162 -18.27 15.61 5.42
CA THR A 162 -18.96 14.44 4.88
C THR A 162 -17.96 13.32 4.72
N ASN A 163 -18.07 12.31 5.60
CA ASN A 163 -17.09 11.24 5.69
C ASN A 163 -17.72 9.85 5.83
N SER A 164 -16.92 8.82 5.59
CA SER A 164 -17.22 7.41 5.89
C SER A 164 -15.98 6.73 6.49
N THR A 165 -16.18 5.63 7.20
CA THR A 165 -15.05 4.78 7.61
C THR A 165 -14.47 4.03 6.40
N LEU A 166 -13.21 3.58 6.49
CA LEU A 166 -12.57 2.77 5.45
C LEU A 166 -13.39 1.51 5.13
N LYS A 167 -13.88 0.82 6.17
CA LYS A 167 -14.65 -0.42 6.04
C LYS A 167 -15.96 -0.24 5.31
N GLU A 168 -16.67 0.87 5.54
CA GLU A 168 -17.92 1.18 4.85
C GLU A 168 -17.69 1.55 3.40
N LYS A 169 -16.63 2.32 3.13
CA LYS A 169 -16.40 2.91 1.82
C LYS A 169 -15.70 1.97 0.84
N TYR A 170 -14.73 1.20 1.33
CA TYR A 170 -13.89 0.29 0.54
C TYR A 170 -13.79 -1.08 1.26
N PRO A 171 -14.90 -1.85 1.33
CA PRO A 171 -14.91 -3.13 2.03
C PRO A 171 -13.86 -4.13 1.50
N GLU A 172 -13.60 -4.12 0.19
CA GLU A 172 -12.58 -4.97 -0.45
C GLU A 172 -11.16 -4.61 -0.04
N VAL A 173 -10.89 -3.33 0.21
CA VAL A 173 -9.60 -2.87 0.76
C VAL A 173 -9.52 -3.26 2.23
N TRP A 174 -10.62 -3.13 2.98
CA TRP A 174 -10.65 -3.54 4.37
C TRP A 174 -10.34 -5.04 4.55
N GLU A 175 -10.85 -5.90 3.66
CA GLU A 175 -10.48 -7.33 3.63
C GLU A 175 -8.96 -7.53 3.47
N LEU A 176 -8.28 -6.71 2.66
CA LEU A 176 -6.82 -6.75 2.53
C LEU A 176 -6.11 -6.24 3.79
N MET A 177 -6.66 -5.22 4.45
CA MET A 177 -6.11 -4.70 5.71
C MET A 177 -6.17 -5.76 6.80
N GLU A 178 -7.23 -6.56 6.86
CA GLU A 178 -7.38 -7.67 7.83
C GLU A 178 -6.31 -8.76 7.66
N LEU A 179 -5.60 -8.80 6.53
CA LEU A 179 -4.50 -9.73 6.28
C LEU A 179 -3.15 -9.23 6.83
N LEU A 180 -3.04 -7.96 7.21
CA LEU A 180 -1.82 -7.42 7.82
C LEU A 180 -1.54 -8.08 9.18
N PRO A 181 -0.27 -8.16 9.62
CA PRO A 181 0.11 -8.90 10.83
C PRO A 181 -0.58 -8.36 12.08
N GLU A 182 -1.19 -9.26 12.85
CA GLU A 182 -1.76 -8.95 14.18
C GLU A 182 -0.68 -8.64 15.23
N ASN A 183 0.46 -9.33 15.13
CA ASN A 183 1.56 -9.26 16.12
C ASN A 183 2.89 -8.97 15.41
N PRO A 184 3.05 -7.77 14.82
CA PRO A 184 4.31 -7.36 14.21
C PRO A 184 5.41 -7.20 15.28
N PRO A 185 6.70 -7.29 14.90
CA PRO A 185 7.82 -7.12 15.83
C PRO A 185 7.94 -5.69 16.39
N ASN A 186 7.45 -4.69 15.65
CA ASN A 186 7.45 -3.27 16.00
C ASN A 186 6.02 -2.70 15.90
N PRO A 187 5.68 -1.63 16.64
CA PRO A 187 4.37 -1.01 16.53
C PRO A 187 4.13 -0.39 15.14
N PRO A 188 2.87 -0.35 14.68
CA PRO A 188 2.51 0.29 13.42
C PRO A 188 2.62 1.81 13.53
N VAL A 189 3.32 2.43 12.57
CA VAL A 189 3.51 3.89 12.49
C VAL A 189 2.78 4.51 11.31
N ALA A 190 2.52 3.72 10.27
CA ALA A 190 1.69 4.13 9.14
C ALA A 190 0.90 2.95 8.58
N ALA A 191 -0.23 3.26 7.94
CA ALA A 191 -1.01 2.29 7.19
C ALA A 191 -1.80 2.98 6.09
N GLY A 192 -2.24 2.21 5.11
CA GLY A 192 -2.90 2.79 3.96
C GLY A 192 -3.24 1.76 2.90
N PHE A 193 -3.71 2.28 1.77
CA PHE A 193 -4.00 1.46 0.62
C PHE A 193 -3.74 2.20 -0.69
N LEU A 194 -3.64 1.42 -1.75
CA LEU A 194 -3.63 1.87 -3.13
C LEU A 194 -4.67 1.07 -3.90
N ARG A 195 -5.39 1.73 -4.79
CA ARG A 195 -6.40 1.20 -5.72
C ARG A 195 -6.06 1.67 -7.13
N GLU A 196 -6.59 0.98 -8.13
CA GLU A 196 -6.30 1.26 -9.54
C GLU A 196 -4.79 1.31 -9.80
N LEU A 197 -4.05 0.39 -9.18
CA LEU A 197 -2.58 0.40 -9.16
C LEU A 197 -1.93 0.54 -10.54
N PRO A 198 -2.40 -0.13 -11.61
CA PRO A 198 -1.83 0.06 -12.95
C PRO A 198 -1.89 1.53 -13.41
N THR A 199 -3.06 2.16 -13.27
CA THR A 199 -3.31 3.56 -13.65
C THR A 199 -2.51 4.52 -12.76
N LEU A 200 -2.47 4.26 -11.46
CA LEU A 200 -1.74 5.10 -10.52
C LEU A 200 -0.23 5.04 -10.76
N VAL A 201 0.33 3.85 -11.02
CA VAL A 201 1.75 3.67 -11.33
C VAL A 201 2.11 4.33 -12.67
N GLU A 202 1.24 4.24 -13.68
CA GLU A 202 1.41 4.94 -14.95
C GLU A 202 1.46 6.47 -14.73
N SER A 203 0.54 7.01 -13.94
CA SER A 203 0.50 8.43 -13.60
C SER A 203 1.72 8.89 -12.81
N LEU A 204 2.20 8.09 -11.84
CA LEU A 204 3.39 8.38 -11.05
C LEU A 204 4.68 8.33 -11.88
N ALA A 205 4.80 7.36 -12.79
CA ALA A 205 5.95 7.23 -13.68
C ALA A 205 6.05 8.43 -14.64
N GLY A 206 4.92 8.83 -15.24
CA GLY A 206 4.86 9.97 -16.16
C GLY A 206 5.25 11.30 -15.51
N ASN A 207 4.92 11.49 -14.22
CA ASN A 207 5.13 12.76 -13.53
C ASN A 207 6.53 12.93 -12.91
N ARG A 208 7.29 11.84 -12.70
CA ARG A 208 8.61 11.90 -12.02
C ARG A 208 9.79 11.45 -12.87
N GLY A 209 9.58 11.10 -14.14
CA GLY A 209 10.66 10.60 -15.01
C GLY A 209 11.34 9.34 -14.46
N LEU A 210 10.66 8.61 -13.58
CA LEU A 210 11.19 7.38 -13.00
C LEU A 210 11.10 6.27 -14.05
N GLU A 211 12.24 5.68 -14.41
CA GLU A 211 12.28 4.48 -15.24
C GLU A 211 11.80 3.27 -14.42
N ILE A 212 10.48 3.09 -14.35
CA ILE A 212 9.83 1.93 -13.72
C ILE A 212 9.80 0.73 -14.69
N GLN A 213 10.88 0.53 -15.45
CA GLN A 213 10.96 -0.58 -16.41
C GLN A 213 10.93 -1.92 -15.64
N GLY A 214 9.88 -2.71 -15.86
CA GLY A 214 9.70 -4.05 -15.28
C GLY A 214 8.68 -4.13 -14.14
N LEU A 215 8.46 -3.08 -13.33
CA LEU A 215 7.45 -3.11 -12.26
C LEU A 215 6.03 -2.92 -12.82
N GLN A 216 5.83 -2.07 -13.83
CA GLN A 216 4.55 -2.03 -14.57
C GLN A 216 4.22 -3.39 -15.18
N SER A 217 5.19 -3.99 -15.88
CA SER A 217 5.02 -5.32 -16.47
C SER A 217 4.72 -6.38 -15.41
N ALA A 218 5.36 -6.32 -14.24
CA ALA A 218 5.09 -7.24 -13.13
C ALA A 218 3.68 -7.06 -12.56
N LEU A 219 3.25 -5.82 -12.27
CA LEU A 219 1.95 -5.51 -11.69
C LEU A 219 0.80 -5.82 -12.67
N SER A 220 0.95 -5.49 -13.94
CA SER A 220 0.00 -5.86 -14.99
C SER A 220 -0.06 -7.38 -15.19
N PHE A 221 1.07 -8.08 -15.01
CA PHE A 221 1.13 -9.53 -15.18
C PHE A 221 0.38 -10.32 -14.10
N VAL A 222 0.35 -9.83 -12.85
CA VAL A 222 -0.43 -10.47 -11.77
C VAL A 222 -1.85 -9.90 -11.60
N LYS A 223 -2.26 -8.92 -12.42
CA LYS A 223 -3.58 -8.25 -12.35
C LYS A 223 -3.93 -7.83 -10.93
N VAL A 224 -3.08 -7.01 -10.35
CA VAL A 224 -3.28 -6.44 -9.02
C VAL A 224 -4.06 -5.13 -9.15
N GLU A 225 -5.28 -5.11 -8.64
CA GLU A 225 -6.15 -3.91 -8.66
C GLU A 225 -5.90 -3.03 -7.43
N SER A 226 -5.73 -3.67 -6.26
CA SER A 226 -5.61 -2.98 -4.97
C SER A 226 -4.51 -3.60 -4.11
N ALA A 227 -3.94 -2.79 -3.24
CA ALA A 227 -3.03 -3.22 -2.18
C ALA A 227 -3.33 -2.48 -0.88
N ALA A 228 -3.26 -3.20 0.24
CA ALA A 228 -3.21 -2.64 1.57
C ALA A 228 -1.76 -2.67 2.07
N PHE A 229 -1.38 -1.75 2.94
CA PHE A 229 -0.07 -1.78 3.56
C PHE A 229 -0.09 -1.23 4.99
N ALA A 230 0.90 -1.67 5.76
CA ALA A 230 1.28 -1.04 7.02
C ALA A 230 2.80 -1.00 7.16
N ALA A 231 3.28 0.07 7.78
CA ALA A 231 4.67 0.29 8.12
C ALA A 231 4.84 0.21 9.64
N TYR A 232 5.93 -0.42 10.04
CA TYR A 232 6.24 -0.78 11.42
C TYR A 232 7.63 -0.28 11.76
N SER A 233 7.75 0.38 12.90
CA SER A 233 9.01 0.95 13.36
C SER A 233 8.99 1.12 14.87
N GLN A 234 10.15 1.19 15.48
CA GLN A 234 10.26 1.82 16.79
C GLN A 234 9.79 3.29 16.69
N PRO A 235 9.27 3.89 17.77
CA PRO A 235 8.83 5.29 17.75
C PRO A 235 9.93 6.20 17.19
N MET A 236 9.61 6.94 16.14
CA MET A 236 10.54 7.84 15.47
C MET A 236 10.39 9.24 16.06
N GLU A 237 11.48 9.96 16.31
CA GLU A 237 11.35 11.36 16.73
C GLU A 237 11.12 12.28 15.51
N THR A 238 11.68 11.92 14.37
CA THR A 238 11.68 12.73 13.15
C THR A 238 11.22 11.91 11.96
N LEU A 239 10.33 12.47 11.14
CA LEU A 239 10.00 11.92 9.83
C LEU A 239 11.09 12.33 8.84
N PRO A 240 11.70 11.40 8.09
CA PRO A 240 12.76 11.72 7.15
C PRO A 240 12.30 12.68 6.05
N ALA A 241 13.27 13.35 5.42
CA ALA A 241 13.04 14.18 4.25
C ALA A 241 12.46 13.36 3.08
N ALA A 242 11.86 14.05 2.11
CA ALA A 242 11.17 13.45 0.97
C ALA A 242 12.06 12.58 0.06
N GLU A 243 13.38 12.80 0.06
CA GLU A 243 14.35 11.96 -0.61
C GLU A 243 15.12 11.15 0.43
N LEU A 244 14.88 9.83 0.45
CA LEU A 244 15.54 8.90 1.37
C LEU A 244 16.79 8.28 0.74
N THR A 245 17.95 8.56 1.31
CA THR A 245 19.17 7.80 1.06
C THR A 245 19.10 6.40 1.67
N ALA A 246 20.05 5.53 1.29
CA ALA A 246 20.18 4.19 1.87
C ALA A 246 20.39 4.24 3.39
N GLU A 247 21.27 5.15 3.81
CA GLU A 247 21.62 5.35 5.21
C GLU A 247 20.43 5.90 5.99
N GLU A 248 19.69 6.88 5.45
CA GLU A 248 18.50 7.42 6.11
C GLU A 248 17.40 6.38 6.25
N LEU A 249 17.13 5.58 5.21
CA LEU A 249 16.17 4.49 5.28
C LEU A 249 16.57 3.47 6.36
N LYS A 250 17.85 3.14 6.48
CA LYS A 250 18.38 2.30 7.56
C LYS A 250 18.21 2.91 8.93
N GLN A 251 18.46 4.21 9.07
CA GLN A 251 18.29 4.93 10.34
C GLN A 251 16.84 4.97 10.79
N THR A 252 15.87 4.97 9.86
CA THR A 252 14.46 4.88 10.25
C THR A 252 14.10 3.54 10.89
N GLY A 253 14.76 2.45 10.49
CA GLY A 253 14.36 1.09 10.88
C GLY A 253 12.96 0.69 10.41
N VAL A 254 12.33 1.46 9.50
CA VAL A 254 10.95 1.23 9.08
C VAL A 254 10.89 0.02 8.14
N GLY A 255 10.15 -1.00 8.55
CA GLY A 255 9.77 -2.12 7.69
C GLY A 255 8.30 -2.05 7.33
N ALA A 256 7.95 -2.43 6.10
CA ALA A 256 6.59 -2.43 5.61
C ALA A 256 6.12 -3.83 5.19
N VAL A 257 4.84 -4.10 5.41
CA VAL A 257 4.12 -5.24 4.84
C VAL A 257 3.08 -4.70 3.88
N ILE A 258 3.11 -5.19 2.65
CA ILE A 258 2.14 -4.88 1.60
C ILE A 258 1.41 -6.18 1.28
N VAL A 259 0.08 -6.11 1.25
CA VAL A 259 -0.79 -7.24 0.92
C VAL A 259 -1.62 -6.89 -0.30
N THR A 260 -1.66 -7.80 -1.26
CA THR A 260 -2.48 -7.65 -2.46
C THR A 260 -3.09 -8.98 -2.88
N LYS A 261 -4.16 -8.91 -3.65
CA LYS A 261 -4.85 -10.06 -4.24
C LYS A 261 -4.67 -10.01 -5.75
N ALA A 262 -4.07 -11.05 -6.30
CA ALA A 262 -3.96 -11.22 -7.74
C ALA A 262 -5.33 -11.60 -8.33
N GLY A 263 -5.62 -11.10 -9.53
CA GLY A 263 -6.81 -11.47 -10.30
C GLY A 263 -6.80 -12.89 -10.87
N TYR A 264 -5.81 -13.71 -10.51
CA TYR A 264 -5.64 -15.08 -10.98
C TYR A 264 -5.83 -16.11 -9.86
N PRO A 265 -6.30 -17.35 -10.18
CA PRO A 265 -6.33 -18.44 -9.22
C PRO A 265 -4.94 -18.74 -8.62
N GLY A 266 -4.89 -19.20 -7.37
CA GLY A 266 -3.63 -19.38 -6.64
C GLY A 266 -2.60 -20.30 -7.30
N PHE A 267 -3.03 -21.34 -8.02
CA PHE A 267 -2.11 -22.20 -8.77
C PHE A 267 -1.39 -21.45 -9.91
N VAL A 268 -2.08 -20.51 -10.56
CA VAL A 268 -1.50 -19.64 -11.60
C VAL A 268 -0.52 -18.67 -10.95
N VAL A 269 -0.90 -18.07 -9.82
CA VAL A 269 -0.04 -17.16 -9.06
C VAL A 269 1.25 -17.85 -8.63
N ASN A 270 1.18 -19.07 -8.10
CA ASN A 270 2.35 -19.89 -7.75
C ASN A 270 3.31 -20.10 -8.95
N MET A 271 2.76 -20.49 -10.10
CA MET A 271 3.54 -20.71 -11.33
C MET A 271 4.18 -19.41 -11.83
N MET A 272 3.40 -18.32 -11.81
CA MET A 272 3.84 -16.99 -12.20
C MET A 272 4.95 -16.46 -11.29
N LEU A 273 4.81 -16.62 -9.98
CA LEU A 273 5.83 -16.23 -9.00
C LEU A 273 7.12 -17.01 -9.19
N GLY A 274 7.07 -18.32 -9.49
CA GLY A 274 8.28 -19.09 -9.79
C GLY A 274 9.04 -18.50 -10.98
N SER A 275 8.32 -18.20 -12.07
CA SER A 275 8.89 -17.62 -13.28
C SER A 275 9.39 -16.18 -13.08
N PHE A 276 8.60 -15.37 -12.38
CA PHE A 276 8.96 -14.00 -12.02
C PHE A 276 10.16 -13.98 -11.08
N ALA A 277 10.20 -14.86 -10.08
CA ALA A 277 11.29 -14.94 -9.12
C ALA A 277 12.62 -15.21 -9.83
N SER A 278 12.66 -16.17 -10.75
CA SER A 278 13.88 -16.44 -11.54
C SER A 278 14.33 -15.24 -12.37
N ARG A 279 13.41 -14.51 -13.01
CA ARG A 279 13.75 -13.32 -13.81
C ARG A 279 14.15 -12.12 -12.96
N ALA A 280 13.49 -11.95 -11.82
CA ALA A 280 13.72 -10.88 -10.87
C ALA A 280 14.87 -11.19 -9.91
N GLY A 281 15.61 -12.29 -10.08
CA GLY A 281 16.72 -12.66 -9.20
C GLY A 281 16.31 -12.87 -7.74
N LEU A 282 15.06 -13.30 -7.51
CA LEU A 282 14.56 -13.67 -6.19
C LEU A 282 14.96 -15.11 -5.88
N GLU A 283 15.79 -15.27 -4.86
CA GLU A 283 16.24 -16.57 -4.37
C GLU A 283 15.22 -17.15 -3.39
N GLU A 284 15.17 -18.47 -3.25
CA GLU A 284 14.36 -19.11 -2.22
C GLU A 284 15.18 -19.23 -0.93
N VAL A 285 14.65 -18.69 0.17
CA VAL A 285 15.25 -18.81 1.49
C VAL A 285 14.24 -19.44 2.45
N SER A 286 14.74 -20.24 3.39
CA SER A 286 13.91 -20.86 4.41
C SER A 286 13.81 -19.97 5.65
N LEU A 287 12.59 -19.75 6.13
CA LEU A 287 12.31 -19.13 7.44
C LEU A 287 11.60 -20.16 8.31
N GLY A 288 12.38 -20.93 9.06
CA GLY A 288 11.87 -22.13 9.74
C GLY A 288 11.49 -23.20 8.72
N GLU A 289 10.25 -23.67 8.77
CA GLU A 289 9.71 -24.68 7.85
C GLU A 289 9.12 -24.08 6.56
N GLU A 290 8.93 -22.76 6.53
CA GLU A 290 8.33 -22.05 5.41
C GLU A 290 9.39 -21.55 4.42
N LYS A 291 9.03 -21.56 3.14
CA LYS A 291 9.86 -21.06 2.05
C LYS A 291 9.37 -19.70 1.60
N VAL A 292 10.28 -18.74 1.49
CA VAL A 292 9.97 -17.38 1.02
C VAL A 292 10.94 -16.97 -0.10
N ARG A 293 10.53 -16.04 -0.94
CA ARG A 293 11.36 -15.49 -2.02
C ARG A 293 12.05 -14.23 -1.52
N TYR A 294 13.35 -14.09 -1.73
CA TYR A 294 14.17 -13.03 -1.15
C TYR A 294 15.10 -12.40 -2.20
N ARG A 295 15.25 -11.07 -2.12
CA ARG A 295 16.25 -10.32 -2.87
C ARG A 295 16.59 -9.02 -2.14
N VAL A 296 17.77 -8.47 -2.42
CA VAL A 296 18.11 -7.08 -2.09
C VAL A 296 17.93 -6.20 -3.33
N LEU A 297 17.14 -5.14 -3.21
CA LEU A 297 16.95 -4.10 -4.24
C LEU A 297 17.95 -2.97 -4.00
N ASP A 298 18.67 -2.58 -5.06
CA ASP A 298 19.68 -1.51 -5.08
C ASP A 298 20.72 -1.55 -3.94
N ASN A 299 20.98 -2.71 -3.34
CA ASN A 299 21.81 -2.85 -2.12
C ASN A 299 21.28 -2.06 -0.89
N ARG A 300 20.00 -1.68 -0.89
CA ARG A 300 19.38 -0.82 0.14
C ARG A 300 18.17 -1.43 0.83
N LEU A 301 17.36 -2.18 0.09
CA LEU A 301 16.06 -2.65 0.56
C LEU A 301 15.99 -4.17 0.46
N HIS A 302 15.76 -4.83 1.59
CA HIS A 302 15.54 -6.27 1.68
C HIS A 302 14.08 -6.56 1.39
N LEU A 303 13.83 -7.30 0.32
CA LEU A 303 12.50 -7.69 -0.13
C LEU A 303 12.28 -9.17 0.16
N MET A 304 11.16 -9.50 0.80
CA MET A 304 10.67 -10.87 0.94
C MET A 304 9.26 -10.99 0.37
N VAL A 305 9.00 -12.04 -0.40
CA VAL A 305 7.71 -12.28 -1.03
C VAL A 305 7.24 -13.69 -0.70
N ARG A 306 6.00 -13.80 -0.25
CA ARG A 306 5.30 -15.06 -0.02
C ARG A 306 3.87 -14.93 -0.50
N ASN A 307 3.30 -16.02 -1.00
CA ASN A 307 1.90 -16.04 -1.37
C ASN A 307 1.15 -17.18 -0.68
N PHE A 308 -0.14 -16.93 -0.49
CA PHE A 308 -1.13 -17.87 0.05
C PHE A 308 -2.33 -17.85 -0.90
N GLY A 309 -2.39 -18.85 -1.78
CA GLY A 309 -3.37 -18.87 -2.86
C GLY A 309 -3.14 -17.69 -3.81
N SER A 310 -4.17 -16.87 -4.01
CA SER A 310 -4.13 -15.66 -4.85
C SER A 310 -3.61 -14.41 -4.12
N THR A 311 -3.32 -14.51 -2.82
CA THR A 311 -2.85 -13.37 -2.02
C THR A 311 -1.34 -13.33 -2.00
N LEU A 312 -0.76 -12.18 -2.30
CA LEU A 312 0.67 -11.89 -2.22
C LEU A 312 0.95 -11.03 -0.98
N PHE A 313 1.96 -11.43 -0.22
CA PHE A 313 2.57 -10.67 0.85
C PHE A 313 3.95 -10.24 0.39
N ILE A 314 4.20 -8.94 0.45
CA ILE A 314 5.48 -8.34 0.10
C ILE A 314 5.97 -7.59 1.34
N VAL A 315 7.11 -8.02 1.87
CA VAL A 315 7.76 -7.39 3.01
C VAL A 315 8.99 -6.66 2.50
N ALA A 316 9.13 -5.40 2.89
CA ALA A 316 10.24 -4.55 2.51
C ALA A 316 10.84 -3.89 3.76
N ALA A 317 12.15 -4.00 3.98
CA ALA A 317 12.81 -3.40 5.13
C ALA A 317 14.26 -2.98 4.81
N PRO A 318 14.85 -2.05 5.57
CA PRO A 318 16.23 -1.59 5.37
C PRO A 318 17.31 -2.64 5.61
N ASP A 319 16.98 -3.68 6.38
CA ASP A 319 17.88 -4.77 6.74
C ASP A 319 17.16 -6.12 6.71
N ARG A 320 17.95 -7.19 6.61
CA ARG A 320 17.42 -8.55 6.49
C ARG A 320 16.71 -9.01 7.76
N GLU A 321 17.17 -8.62 8.92
CA GLU A 321 16.61 -9.07 10.21
C GLU A 321 15.19 -8.55 10.39
N THR A 322 14.98 -7.26 10.12
CA THR A 322 13.65 -6.62 10.13
C THR A 322 12.72 -7.26 9.09
N ALA A 323 13.21 -7.52 7.87
CA ALA A 323 12.43 -8.21 6.83
C ALA A 323 12.02 -9.63 7.26
N GLU A 324 12.93 -10.40 7.85
CA GLU A 324 12.66 -11.74 8.35
C GLU A 324 11.67 -11.74 9.52
N ALA A 325 11.82 -10.80 10.46
CA ALA A 325 10.94 -10.68 11.63
C ALA A 325 9.51 -10.34 11.21
N LEU A 326 9.32 -9.39 10.30
CA LEU A 326 8.01 -9.05 9.74
C LEU A 326 7.42 -10.21 8.93
N THR A 327 8.24 -10.89 8.12
CA THR A 327 7.79 -12.06 7.36
C THR A 327 7.34 -13.18 8.30
N LYS A 328 8.08 -13.44 9.39
CA LYS A 328 7.68 -14.41 10.42
C LYS A 328 6.35 -14.03 11.09
N ALA A 329 6.10 -12.74 11.35
CA ALA A 329 4.82 -12.28 11.89
C ALA A 329 3.65 -12.58 10.93
N VAL A 330 3.84 -12.35 9.64
CA VAL A 330 2.88 -12.74 8.59
C VAL A 330 2.66 -14.26 8.61
N LEU A 331 3.74 -15.05 8.53
CA LEU A 331 3.66 -16.51 8.51
C LEU A 331 2.96 -17.09 9.75
N ALA A 332 3.25 -16.54 10.93
CA ALA A 332 2.64 -16.96 12.19
C ALA A 332 1.12 -16.77 12.18
N GLN A 333 0.63 -15.64 11.66
CA GLN A 333 -0.82 -15.41 11.49
C GLN A 333 -1.43 -16.43 10.53
N GLN A 334 -0.76 -16.71 9.41
CA GLN A 334 -1.24 -17.68 8.44
C GLN A 334 -1.24 -19.12 8.98
N ALA A 335 -0.39 -19.43 9.97
CA ALA A 335 -0.31 -20.76 10.59
C ALA A 335 -1.41 -21.05 11.65
N LYS A 336 -2.02 -20.04 12.29
CA LYS A 336 -2.93 -20.19 13.46
C LYS A 336 -4.17 -21.10 13.31
N GLY A 337 -4.50 -21.56 12.12
CA GLY A 337 -5.59 -22.51 11.88
C GLY A 337 -5.16 -23.81 11.17
N LYS A 338 -3.87 -24.14 11.17
CA LYS A 338 -3.39 -25.50 10.83
C LYS A 338 -3.62 -26.42 12.03
#